data_AF-A0A7C4YXL2-F1
#
_entry.id   AF-A0A7C4YXL2-F1
#
_cell.length_a   1.000
_cell.length_b   1.000
_cell.length_c   1.000
_cell.angle_alpha   90.00
_cell.angle_beta   90.00
_cell.angle_gamma   90.00
#
_symmetry.space_group_name_H-M   'P 1'
#
loop_
_entity.id
_entity.type
_entity.pdbx_description
1 polymer ?
#
loop_
_entity_poly.entity_id
_entity_poly.type
_entity_poly.pdbx_seq_one_letter_code
_entity_poly.pdbx_strand_id
1 'polypeptide(L)'
;MRRLIVQCSVLTFAIVAAASSQSNGQTDDNWPQWRGPLATGVSPKGNPPIEWNETKNVRWKTPIPGKGHSTPIVWGERVFVTTAI
;
A
#
# COMPACT_ATOMS: atom_id res chain seq x y z
N MET A 1 28.44 37.08 -19.85
CA MET A 1 28.42 35.70 -20.38
C MET A 1 28.67 34.63 -19.30
N ARG A 2 29.66 34.78 -18.39
CA ARG A 2 29.90 33.82 -17.30
C ARG A 2 28.76 33.69 -16.27
N ARG A 3 28.01 34.76 -15.98
CA ARG A 3 26.85 34.74 -15.06
C ARG A 3 25.63 33.98 -15.61
N LEU A 4 25.43 34.01 -16.94
CA LEU A 4 24.33 33.29 -17.61
C LEU A 4 24.55 31.76 -17.57
N ILE A 5 25.80 31.31 -17.74
CA ILE A 5 26.15 29.88 -17.71
C ILE A 5 25.96 29.31 -16.30
N VAL A 6 26.33 30.05 -15.25
CA VAL A 6 26.12 29.65 -13.85
C VAL A 6 24.62 29.55 -13.50
N GLN A 7 23.78 30.44 -14.01
CA GLN A 7 22.32 30.37 -13.84
C GLN A 7 21.71 29.14 -14.53
N CYS A 8 22.12 28.82 -15.76
CA CYS A 8 21.67 27.60 -16.45
C CYS A 8 22.14 26.32 -15.72
N SER A 9 23.36 26.29 -15.17
CA SER A 9 23.88 25.14 -14.42
C SER A 9 23.17 24.94 -13.07
N VAL A 10 22.80 26.02 -12.37
CA VAL A 10 22.03 25.96 -11.11
C VAL A 10 20.58 25.54 -11.36
N LEU A 11 19.96 26.00 -12.45
CA LEU A 11 18.61 25.60 -12.85
C LEU A 11 18.54 24.11 -13.28
N THR A 12 19.59 23.59 -13.91
CA THR A 12 19.62 22.18 -14.34
C THR A 12 19.78 21.23 -13.14
N PHE A 13 20.55 21.62 -12.11
CA PHE A 13 20.71 20.83 -10.89
C PHE A 13 19.42 20.76 -10.05
N ALA A 14 18.63 21.84 -10.03
CA ALA A 14 17.35 21.89 -9.32
C ALA A 14 16.27 20.98 -9.95
N ILE A 15 16.29 20.79 -11.28
CA ILE A 15 15.32 19.92 -11.98
C ILE A 15 15.60 18.43 -11.74
N VAL A 16 16.88 18.03 -11.62
CA VAL A 16 17.25 16.64 -11.33
C VAL A 16 16.93 16.25 -9.88
N ALA A 17 17.07 17.18 -8.92
CA ALA A 17 16.72 16.94 -7.52
C ALA A 17 15.19 16.81 -7.27
N ALA A 18 14.37 17.40 -8.13
CA ALA A 18 12.90 17.27 -8.04
C ALA A 18 12.36 15.95 -8.64
N ALA A 19 13.17 15.20 -9.39
CA ALA A 19 12.79 13.94 -10.02
C ALA A 19 13.01 12.71 -9.11
N SER A 20 13.72 12.87 -7.98
CA SER A 20 13.75 11.84 -6.93
C SER A 20 12.50 11.95 -6.06
N SER A 21 11.35 11.59 -6.63
CA SER A 21 10.16 11.29 -5.84
C SER A 21 10.53 10.14 -4.89
N GLN A 22 10.82 10.44 -3.63
CA GLN A 22 10.86 9.42 -2.59
C GLN A 22 9.53 8.68 -2.66
N SER A 23 9.57 7.40 -3.06
CA SER A 23 8.50 6.48 -2.72
C SER A 23 8.50 6.41 -1.20
N ASN A 24 7.68 7.24 -0.55
CA ASN A 24 7.25 6.98 0.80
C ASN A 24 6.53 5.64 0.71
N GLY A 25 7.26 4.55 0.97
CA GLY A 25 6.65 3.27 1.21
C GLY A 25 5.75 3.47 2.42
N GLN A 26 4.48 3.78 2.19
CA GLN A 26 3.47 3.87 3.22
C GLN A 26 3.28 2.45 3.74
N THR A 27 4.14 2.06 4.68
CA THR A 27 4.01 0.81 5.42
C THR A 27 2.71 0.78 6.21
N ASP A 28 2.23 1.95 6.64
CA ASP A 28 1.03 2.11 7.45
C ASP A 28 -0.28 1.82 6.70
N ASP A 29 -0.27 1.89 5.37
CA ASP A 29 -1.46 1.63 4.55
C ASP A 29 -1.59 0.14 4.19
N ASN A 30 -0.53 -0.65 4.43
CA ASN A 30 -0.51 -2.09 4.20
C ASN A 30 -0.84 -2.87 5.48
N TRP A 31 -1.26 -4.13 5.30
CA TRP A 31 -1.43 -5.10 6.39
C TRP A 31 -0.49 -6.28 6.17
N PRO A 32 0.81 -6.15 6.48
CA PRO A 32 1.84 -7.09 6.01
C PRO A 32 1.99 -8.36 6.86
N GLN A 33 1.38 -8.42 8.04
CA GLN A 33 1.58 -9.52 9.00
C GLN A 33 0.35 -9.80 9.85
N TRP A 34 0.43 -10.87 10.64
CA TRP A 34 -0.58 -11.16 11.66
C TRP A 34 -0.75 -9.94 12.58
N ARG A 35 -2.01 -9.50 12.75
CA ARG A 35 -2.38 -8.30 13.52
C ARG A 35 -1.87 -6.96 12.95
N GLY A 36 -1.45 -6.93 11.69
CA GLY A 36 -1.22 -5.69 10.95
C GLY A 36 0.11 -5.00 11.26
N PRO A 37 0.33 -3.78 10.75
CA PRO A 37 1.62 -3.10 10.78
C PRO A 37 2.10 -2.83 12.21
N LEU A 38 1.18 -2.67 13.17
CA LEU A 38 1.48 -2.42 14.58
C LEU A 38 1.36 -3.65 15.48
N ALA A 39 1.08 -4.83 14.91
CA ALA A 39 0.84 -6.09 15.64
C ALA A 39 -0.28 -6.05 16.71
N THR A 40 -1.15 -5.03 16.69
CA THR A 40 -2.24 -4.84 17.66
C THR A 40 -3.58 -5.39 17.18
N GLY A 41 -3.74 -5.60 15.87
CA GLY A 41 -5.01 -5.97 15.25
C GLY A 41 -5.94 -4.77 15.01
N VAL A 42 -5.45 -3.55 15.21
CA VAL A 42 -6.21 -2.32 15.02
C VAL A 42 -5.79 -1.67 13.70
N SER A 43 -6.78 -1.15 12.95
CA SER A 43 -6.58 -0.24 11.82
C SER A 43 -6.94 1.18 12.28
N PRO A 44 -5.98 2.02 12.73
CA PRO A 44 -6.29 3.31 13.36
C PRO A 44 -7.04 4.30 12.45
N LYS A 45 -6.85 4.19 11.14
CA LYS A 45 -7.51 4.99 10.10
C LYS A 45 -8.64 4.24 9.40
N GLY A 46 -8.99 3.04 9.88
CA GLY A 46 -9.99 2.18 9.27
C GLY A 46 -11.40 2.76 9.46
N ASN A 47 -12.18 2.83 8.38
CA ASN A 47 -13.59 3.16 8.41
C ASN A 47 -14.39 2.11 7.61
N PRO A 48 -14.42 0.84 8.05
CA PRO A 48 -15.13 -0.21 7.33
C PRO A 48 -16.64 -0.03 7.45
N PRO A 49 -17.42 -0.53 6.47
CA PRO A 49 -18.87 -0.57 6.59
C PRO A 49 -19.29 -1.45 7.78
N ILE A 50 -20.28 -1.00 8.54
CA ILE A 50 -20.80 -1.70 9.73
C ILE A 50 -21.97 -2.65 9.44
N GLU A 51 -22.44 -2.66 8.19
CA GLU A 51 -23.46 -3.59 7.71
C GLU A 51 -22.90 -4.38 6.53
N TRP A 52 -23.17 -5.68 6.49
CA TRP A 52 -22.68 -6.57 5.44
C TRP A 52 -23.67 -7.72 5.24
N ASN A 53 -23.86 -8.14 3.99
CA ASN A 53 -24.51 -9.42 3.67
C ASN A 53 -23.97 -9.98 2.35
N GLU A 54 -24.56 -11.05 1.83
CA GLU A 54 -24.11 -11.68 0.58
C GLU A 54 -24.07 -10.74 -0.64
N THR A 55 -24.84 -9.65 -0.63
CA THR A 55 -24.98 -8.68 -1.72
C THR A 55 -24.65 -7.23 -1.33
N LYS A 56 -24.47 -6.93 -0.04
CA LYS A 56 -24.21 -5.58 0.49
C LYS A 56 -22.79 -5.48 1.02
N ASN A 57 -22.08 -4.45 0.56
CA ASN A 57 -20.71 -4.10 0.97
C ASN A 57 -19.64 -5.19 0.69
N VAL A 58 -19.98 -6.21 -0.09
CA VAL A 58 -19.05 -7.17 -0.71
C VAL A 58 -18.57 -6.61 -2.05
N ARG A 59 -17.26 -6.38 -2.22
CA ARG A 59 -16.72 -5.98 -3.53
C ARG A 59 -16.54 -7.16 -4.49
N TRP A 60 -16.07 -8.29 -3.98
CA TRP A 60 -15.82 -9.50 -4.77
C TRP A 60 -15.76 -10.72 -3.84
N LYS A 61 -15.94 -11.90 -4.44
CA LYS A 61 -15.74 -13.22 -3.81
C LYS A 61 -15.12 -14.14 -4.85
N THR A 62 -14.26 -15.06 -4.43
CA THR A 62 -13.65 -16.05 -5.31
C THR A 62 -13.44 -17.36 -4.55
N PRO A 63 -13.68 -18.54 -5.17
CA PRO A 63 -13.28 -19.80 -4.57
C PRO A 63 -11.75 -19.88 -4.47
N ILE A 64 -11.25 -20.50 -3.40
CA ILE A 64 -9.83 -20.80 -3.22
C ILE A 64 -9.61 -22.32 -3.25
N PRO A 65 -8.51 -22.82 -3.81
CA PRO A 65 -8.20 -24.24 -3.79
C PRO A 65 -7.78 -24.69 -2.38
N GLY A 66 -8.18 -25.91 -1.99
CA GLY A 66 -7.78 -26.50 -0.72
C GLY A 66 -8.39 -25.81 0.51
N LYS A 67 -7.65 -25.80 1.62
CA LYS A 67 -8.05 -25.19 2.90
C LYS A 67 -7.09 -24.08 3.31
N GLY A 68 -7.61 -22.94 3.79
CA GLY A 68 -6.83 -21.82 4.30
C GLY A 68 -6.97 -21.67 5.81
N HIS A 69 -5.84 -21.55 6.52
CA HIS A 69 -5.80 -21.26 7.97
C HIS A 69 -5.05 -19.97 8.32
N SER A 70 -4.35 -19.38 7.35
CA SER A 70 -3.59 -18.13 7.54
C SER A 70 -4.49 -16.91 7.63
N THR A 71 -4.05 -15.89 8.36
CA THR A 71 -4.61 -14.54 8.20
C THR A 71 -4.19 -13.97 6.84
N PRO A 72 -5.12 -13.48 6.00
CA PRO A 72 -4.77 -12.79 4.77
C PRO A 72 -3.91 -11.55 5.05
N ILE A 73 -2.98 -11.24 4.15
CA ILE A 73 -2.24 -9.97 4.17
C ILE A 73 -2.67 -9.10 3.00
N VAL A 74 -2.60 -7.78 3.18
CA VAL A 74 -2.93 -6.80 2.14
C VAL A 74 -1.70 -5.96 1.85
N TRP A 75 -1.32 -5.86 0.58
CA TRP A 75 -0.23 -5.00 0.13
C TRP A 75 -0.62 -4.26 -1.14
N GLY A 76 -0.79 -2.95 -1.04
CA GLY A 76 -1.41 -2.13 -2.08
C GLY A 76 -2.80 -2.67 -2.44
N GLU A 77 -3.02 -2.92 -3.72
CA GLU A 77 -4.30 -3.43 -4.24
C GLU A 77 -4.40 -4.97 -4.25
N ARG A 78 -3.47 -5.67 -3.58
CA ARG A 78 -3.39 -7.13 -3.61
C ARG A 78 -3.71 -7.73 -2.26
N VAL A 79 -4.44 -8.85 -2.29
CA VAL A 79 -4.70 -9.71 -1.13
C VAL A 79 -3.93 -11.02 -1.33
N PHE A 80 -3.12 -11.41 -0.35
CA PHE A 80 -2.38 -12.66 -0.37
C PHE A 80 -2.94 -13.61 0.67
N VAL A 81 -3.09 -14.87 0.28
CA VAL A 81 -3.55 -15.97 1.14
C VAL A 81 -2.70 -17.19 0.87
N THR A 82 -2.53 -18.03 1.90
CA THR A 82 -1.92 -19.35 1.75
C THR A 82 -2.97 -20.44 1.90
N THR A 83 -2.85 -21.50 1.12
CA THR A 83 -3.75 -22.65 1.19
C THR A 83 -2.97 -23.96 1.23
N ALA A 84 -3.53 -24.96 1.88
CA ALA A 84 -3.08 -26.33 1.87
C ALA A 84 -3.93 -27.13 0.88
N ILE A 85 -3.27 -27.73 -0.12
CA ILE A 85 -3.89 -28.54 -1.19
C ILE A 85 -3.53 -30.02 -1.03
#